data_AF-A0A1H4HCX9-F1
#
_entry.id   AF-A0A1H4HCX9-F1
#
_cell.length_a   1.000
_cell.length_b   1.000
_cell.length_c   1.000
_cell.angle_alpha   90.00
_cell.angle_beta   90.00
_cell.angle_gamma   90.00
#
_symmetry.space_group_name_H-M   'P 1'
#
loop_
_entity.id
_entity.type
_entity.pdbx_description
1 polymer ?
#
loop_
_entity_poly.entity_id
_entity_poly.type
_entity_poly.pdbx_seq_one_letter_code
_entity_poly.pdbx_strand_id
1 'polypeptide(L)'
;MKTFVSFESDFSHEGKAGSPPGKELAQYLNEGLRNAGFQVSVPQNREDWAWDFLLDKNCYRIESIVGYVNDSPVQWLITTHLHFSFWKNLFASSVKTQAESELKSYCRAIHELLSDSRFQTVRWYAQRDFDQNATEKWAASP
;
A
#
# COMPACT_ATOMS: atom_id res chain seq x y z
N MET A 1 -12.58 -5.70 -3.97
CA MET A 1 -11.95 -4.37 -4.03
C MET A 1 -10.49 -4.53 -4.44
N LYS A 2 -9.90 -3.55 -5.12
CA LYS A 2 -8.48 -3.58 -5.48
C LYS A 2 -7.67 -2.85 -4.40
N THR A 3 -6.75 -3.54 -3.75
CA THR A 3 -5.96 -3.01 -2.63
C THR A 3 -4.47 -3.36 -2.74
N PHE A 4 -4.09 -4.00 -3.83
CA PHE A 4 -2.73 -4.36 -4.19
C PHE A 4 -2.38 -3.52 -5.40
N VAL A 5 -1.22 -2.88 -5.38
CA VAL A 5 -0.75 -2.09 -6.51
C VAL A 5 0.73 -2.34 -6.75
N SER A 6 1.09 -2.69 -7.98
CA SER A 6 2.48 -2.72 -8.44
C SER A 6 2.76 -1.50 -9.31
N PHE A 7 4.02 -1.06 -9.30
CA PHE A 7 4.50 0.06 -10.10
C PHE A 7 6.02 0.04 -10.18
N GLU A 8 6.55 0.81 -11.12
CA GLU A 8 7.98 1.06 -11.30
C GLU A 8 8.29 2.47 -10.79
N SER A 9 9.43 2.61 -10.10
CA SER A 9 9.95 3.92 -9.67
C SER A 9 11.42 3.82 -9.26
N ASP A 10 12.14 4.94 -9.35
CA ASP A 10 13.58 5.08 -9.09
C ASP A 10 13.95 5.32 -7.61
N PHE A 11 12.95 5.35 -6.71
CA PHE A 11 13.16 5.49 -5.26
C PHE A 11 14.15 4.46 -4.65
N SER A 12 14.45 3.35 -5.32
CA SER A 12 15.44 2.37 -4.84
C SER A 12 16.86 2.93 -4.83
N HIS A 13 17.12 3.98 -5.62
CA HIS A 13 18.42 4.64 -5.74
C HIS A 13 18.58 5.87 -4.82
N GLU A 14 17.51 6.31 -4.16
CA GLU A 14 17.53 7.51 -3.30
C GLU A 14 18.01 7.24 -1.87
N GLY A 15 18.15 5.97 -1.48
CA GLY A 15 18.53 5.55 -0.13
C GLY A 15 20.00 5.81 0.23
N LYS A 16 20.27 6.10 1.51
CA LYS A 16 21.65 6.13 2.03
C LYS A 16 22.27 4.74 2.03
N ALA A 17 23.56 4.64 1.68
CA ALA A 17 24.31 3.38 1.75
C ALA A 17 24.13 2.70 3.12
N GLY A 18 23.65 1.45 3.11
CA GLY A 18 23.36 0.66 4.32
C GLY A 18 21.94 0.83 4.91
N SER A 19 21.09 1.67 4.33
CA SER A 19 19.65 1.71 4.66
C SER A 19 18.87 0.70 3.82
N PRO A 20 17.83 0.06 4.37
CA PRO A 20 16.86 -0.70 3.59
C PRO A 20 16.28 0.18 2.46
N PRO A 21 16.14 -0.35 1.23
CA PRO A 21 15.48 0.39 0.15
C PRO A 21 14.03 0.73 0.50
N GLY A 22 13.52 1.80 -0.09
CA GLY A 22 12.10 2.14 -0.02
C GLY A 22 11.68 2.98 1.16
N LYS A 23 12.62 3.42 2.01
CA LYS A 23 12.33 4.34 3.10
C LYS A 23 11.77 5.65 2.58
N GLU A 24 12.40 6.21 1.57
CA GLU A 24 12.05 7.48 0.94
C GLU A 24 10.67 7.38 0.29
N LEU A 25 10.38 6.27 -0.39
CA LEU A 25 9.05 5.97 -0.93
C LEU A 25 7.99 5.84 0.17
N ALA A 26 8.30 5.11 1.25
CA ALA A 26 7.37 4.96 2.38
C ALA A 26 7.08 6.31 3.05
N GLN A 27 8.10 7.17 3.18
CA GLN A 27 7.95 8.54 3.69
C GLN A 27 7.11 9.40 2.75
N TYR A 28 7.38 9.35 1.44
CA TYR A 28 6.59 10.06 0.43
C TYR A 28 5.10 9.68 0.48
N LEU A 29 4.80 8.37 0.52
CA LEU A 29 3.43 7.88 0.64
C LEU A 29 2.78 8.31 1.97
N ASN A 30 3.53 8.23 3.06
CA ASN A 30 3.05 8.63 4.37
C ASN A 30 2.67 10.12 4.43
N GLU A 31 3.56 10.99 3.97
CA GLU A 31 3.33 12.43 3.92
C GLU A 31 2.15 12.77 3.02
N GLY A 32 2.06 12.14 1.85
CA GLY A 32 0.93 12.27 0.94
C GLY A 32 -0.41 11.89 1.58
N LEU A 33 -0.46 10.77 2.30
CA LEU A 33 -1.66 10.32 3.01
C LEU A 33 -2.03 11.26 4.17
N ARG A 34 -1.03 11.78 4.91
CA ARG A 34 -1.28 12.76 5.96
C ARG A 34 -1.83 14.07 5.41
N ASN A 35 -1.31 14.52 4.27
CA ASN A 35 -1.81 15.70 3.55
C ASN A 35 -3.24 15.49 3.02
N ALA A 36 -3.60 14.25 2.66
CA ALA A 36 -4.97 13.87 2.32
C ALA A 36 -5.91 13.73 3.55
N GLY A 37 -5.42 14.00 4.77
CA GLY A 37 -6.21 14.02 6.00
C GLY A 37 -6.19 12.71 6.81
N PHE A 38 -5.42 11.71 6.39
CA PHE A 38 -5.32 10.45 7.11
C PHE A 38 -4.33 10.53 8.27
N GLN A 39 -4.73 10.04 9.44
CA GLN A 39 -3.85 9.89 10.60
C GLN A 39 -3.12 8.56 10.53
N VAL A 40 -2.13 8.46 9.64
CA VAL A 40 -1.26 7.28 9.51
C VAL A 40 -0.05 7.38 10.45
N SER A 41 0.40 6.24 10.98
CA SER A 41 1.62 6.13 11.78
C SER A 41 2.85 6.48 10.94
N VAL A 42 3.95 6.84 11.58
CA VAL A 42 5.25 6.99 10.89
C VAL A 42 5.64 5.62 10.28
N PRO A 43 6.24 5.57 9.07
CA PRO A 43 6.70 4.31 8.49
C PRO A 43 7.68 3.59 9.40
N GLN A 44 7.47 2.29 9.59
CA GLN A 44 8.37 1.42 10.34
C GLN A 44 9.01 0.42 9.39
N ASN A 45 10.28 0.09 9.66
CA ASN A 45 10.93 -1.01 8.96
C ASN A 45 10.23 -2.30 9.42
N ARG A 46 9.59 -2.99 8.48
CA ARG A 46 8.96 -4.28 8.70
C ARG A 46 9.94 -5.40 8.43
N GLU A 47 10.62 -5.31 7.30
CA GLU A 47 11.69 -6.19 6.84
C GLU A 47 12.72 -5.32 6.10
N ASP A 48 13.97 -5.76 5.95
CA ASP A 48 15.04 -4.99 5.28
C ASP A 48 14.78 -4.64 3.80
N TRP A 49 13.58 -4.91 3.29
CA TRP A 49 13.07 -4.61 1.95
C TRP A 49 11.62 -4.09 1.97
N ALA A 50 11.00 -3.91 3.14
CA ALA A 50 9.60 -3.50 3.30
C ALA A 50 9.37 -2.56 4.47
N TRP A 51 8.46 -1.62 4.26
CA TRP A 51 8.05 -0.63 5.24
C TRP A 51 6.55 -0.69 5.42
N ASP A 52 6.07 -0.58 6.66
CA ASP A 52 4.64 -0.51 6.94
C ASP A 52 4.24 0.77 7.65
N PHE A 53 2.97 1.13 7.47
CA PHE A 53 2.33 2.22 8.19
C PHE A 53 0.85 1.91 8.37
N LEU A 54 0.32 2.38 9.49
CA LEU A 54 -0.97 1.98 10.01
C LEU A 54 -1.88 3.20 10.17
N LEU A 55 -3.13 3.06 9.76
CA LEU A 55 -4.21 3.93 10.18
C LEU A 55 -5.04 3.15 11.21
N ASP A 56 -4.90 3.53 12.47
CA ASP A 56 -5.64 2.92 13.58
C ASP A 56 -6.94 3.70 13.84
N LYS A 57 -8.07 2.98 13.85
CA LYS A 57 -9.35 3.45 14.38
C LYS A 57 -9.78 2.56 15.53
N ASN A 58 -10.72 3.04 16.32
CA ASN A 58 -11.20 2.31 17.49
C ASN A 58 -11.66 0.88 17.17
N CYS A 59 -12.25 0.62 16.00
CA CYS A 59 -12.87 -0.68 15.67
C CYS A 59 -12.18 -1.44 14.54
N TYR A 60 -11.30 -0.80 13.78
CA TYR A 60 -10.60 -1.40 12.66
C TYR A 60 -9.25 -0.70 12.44
N ARG A 61 -8.37 -1.36 11.71
CA ARG A 61 -7.06 -0.88 11.30
C ARG A 61 -6.92 -1.05 9.79
N ILE A 62 -6.41 -0.03 9.12
CA ILE A 62 -5.90 -0.17 7.76
C ILE A 62 -4.37 -0.24 7.86
N GLU A 63 -3.79 -1.32 7.37
CA GLU A 63 -2.35 -1.55 7.29
C GLU A 63 -1.92 -1.45 5.84
N SER A 64 -0.92 -0.62 5.55
CA SER A 64 -0.26 -0.59 4.26
C SER A 64 1.18 -1.03 4.39
N ILE A 65 1.61 -1.90 3.49
CA ILE A 65 2.98 -2.39 3.39
C ILE A 65 3.48 -2.00 2.01
N VAL A 66 4.61 -1.30 1.93
CA VAL A 66 5.35 -1.05 0.69
C VAL A 66 6.61 -1.90 0.69
N GLY A 67 6.75 -2.74 -0.32
CA GLY A 67 7.86 -3.68 -0.44
C GLY A 67 8.57 -3.54 -1.78
N TYR A 68 9.89 -3.70 -1.76
CA TYR A 68 10.72 -3.85 -2.93
C TYR A 68 10.70 -5.31 -3.39
N VAL A 69 10.19 -5.60 -4.59
CA VAL A 69 10.02 -6.99 -5.07
C VAL A 69 11.23 -7.46 -5.90
N ASN A 70 12.09 -6.55 -6.36
CA ASN A 70 13.31 -6.83 -7.13
C ASN A 70 13.13 -7.74 -8.38
N ASP A 71 11.90 -7.91 -8.87
CA ASP A 71 11.62 -8.58 -10.13
C ASP A 71 11.75 -7.56 -11.27
N SER A 72 12.35 -7.95 -12.40
CA SER A 72 12.53 -7.08 -13.57
C SER A 72 11.25 -7.04 -14.44
N PRO A 73 10.77 -5.85 -14.89
CA PRO A 73 11.28 -4.52 -14.54
C PRO A 73 11.00 -4.20 -13.08
N VAL A 74 11.97 -3.54 -12.42
CA VAL A 74 12.04 -3.32 -10.96
C VAL A 74 10.72 -2.82 -10.40
N GLN A 75 10.04 -3.70 -9.67
CA GLN A 75 8.69 -3.45 -9.17
C GLN A 75 8.66 -3.21 -7.66
N TRP A 76 7.98 -2.13 -7.30
CA TRP A 76 7.45 -1.92 -5.98
C TRP A 76 6.07 -2.56 -5.90
N LEU A 77 5.71 -3.02 -4.70
CA LEU A 77 4.38 -3.50 -4.38
C LEU A 77 3.88 -2.78 -3.13
N ILE A 78 2.68 -2.22 -3.22
CA ILE A 78 1.93 -1.80 -2.04
C ILE A 78 0.77 -2.77 -1.84
N THR A 79 0.69 -3.36 -0.66
CA THR A 79 -0.51 -4.08 -0.21
C THR A 79 -1.21 -3.26 0.86
N THR A 80 -2.54 -3.20 0.80
CA THR A 80 -3.35 -2.55 1.83
C THR A 80 -4.40 -3.52 2.35
N HIS A 81 -4.42 -3.70 3.66
CA HIS A 81 -5.25 -4.67 4.36
C HIS A 81 -6.13 -3.98 5.41
N LEU A 82 -7.38 -4.42 5.50
CA LEU A 82 -8.31 -4.00 6.55
C LEU A 82 -8.43 -5.09 7.60
N HIS A 83 -8.11 -4.75 8.84
CA HIS A 83 -8.18 -5.64 9.98
C HIS A 83 -9.27 -5.16 10.94
N PHE A 84 -10.14 -6.07 11.38
CA PHE A 84 -11.12 -5.79 12.43
C PHE A 84 -10.60 -6.32 13.77
N SER A 85 -10.84 -5.58 14.85
CA SER A 85 -10.55 -6.09 16.18
C SER A 85 -11.46 -7.31 16.49
N PHE A 86 -10.86 -8.44 16.87
CA PHE A 86 -11.59 -9.69 17.14
C PHE A 86 -12.73 -9.55 18.17
N TRP A 87 -12.52 -8.76 19.24
CA TRP A 87 -13.51 -8.49 20.30
C TRP A 87 -14.68 -7.60 19.86
N LYS A 88 -14.65 -7.16 18.61
CA LYS A 88 -15.51 -6.13 18.03
C LYS A 88 -16.38 -6.71 16.90
N ASN A 89 -16.37 -8.03 16.70
CA ASN A 89 -17.20 -8.73 15.71
C ASN A 89 -18.73 -8.66 15.95
N LEU A 90 -19.19 -7.95 16.99
CA LEU A 90 -20.59 -7.57 17.21
C LEU A 90 -21.00 -6.24 16.54
N PHE A 91 -20.07 -5.52 15.89
CA PHE A 91 -20.43 -4.24 15.27
C PHE A 91 -21.36 -4.40 14.07
N ALA A 92 -22.43 -3.60 14.11
CA ALA A 92 -23.46 -3.47 13.10
C ALA A 92 -22.88 -3.23 11.70
N SER A 93 -23.65 -3.58 10.67
CA SER A 93 -23.32 -3.39 9.25
C SER A 93 -22.73 -2.00 8.94
N SER A 94 -23.16 -0.97 9.66
CA SER A 94 -22.68 0.41 9.54
C SER A 94 -21.17 0.56 9.73
N VAL A 95 -20.55 -0.12 10.71
CA VAL A 95 -19.10 -0.01 10.97
C VAL A 95 -18.31 -0.67 9.84
N LYS A 96 -18.81 -1.80 9.31
CA LYS A 96 -18.19 -2.47 8.16
C LYS A 96 -18.26 -1.58 6.92
N THR A 97 -19.43 -1.03 6.62
CA THR A 97 -19.61 -0.10 5.49
C THR A 97 -18.72 1.14 5.65
N GLN A 98 -18.60 1.69 6.86
CA GLN A 98 -17.70 2.82 7.13
C GLN A 98 -16.24 2.44 6.88
N ALA A 99 -15.79 1.28 7.39
CA ALA A 99 -14.42 0.82 7.22
C ALA A 99 -14.07 0.55 5.74
N GLU A 100 -14.99 -0.06 4.98
CA GLU A 100 -14.85 -0.26 3.54
C GLU A 100 -14.81 1.05 2.76
N SER A 101 -15.65 2.03 3.15
CA SER A 101 -15.63 3.37 2.56
C SER A 101 -14.32 4.10 2.85
N GLU A 102 -13.81 4.00 4.07
CA GLU A 102 -12.51 4.58 4.46
C GLU A 102 -11.38 3.94 3.66
N LEU A 103 -11.35 2.60 3.57
CA LEU A 103 -10.34 1.89 2.78
C LEU A 103 -10.40 2.27 1.30
N LYS A 104 -11.60 2.45 0.73
CA LYS A 104 -11.75 2.92 -0.65
C LYS A 104 -11.18 4.34 -0.84
N SER A 105 -11.45 5.26 0.08
CA SER A 105 -10.90 6.61 0.06
C SER A 105 -9.38 6.61 0.23
N TYR A 106 -8.88 5.75 1.10
CA TYR A 106 -7.45 5.56 1.36
C TYR A 106 -6.71 5.03 0.12
N CYS A 107 -7.24 3.98 -0.52
CA CYS A 107 -6.67 3.47 -1.78
C CYS A 107 -6.76 4.51 -2.92
N ARG A 108 -7.81 5.33 -2.95
CA ARG A 108 -7.88 6.45 -3.90
C ARG A 108 -6.76 7.47 -3.65
N ALA A 109 -6.50 7.82 -2.40
CA ALA A 109 -5.39 8.73 -2.08
C ALA A 109 -4.03 8.16 -2.51
N ILE A 110 -3.80 6.86 -2.30
CA ILE A 110 -2.61 6.18 -2.86
C ILE A 110 -2.58 6.30 -4.38
N HIS A 111 -3.71 6.06 -5.06
CA HIS A 111 -3.77 6.20 -6.52
C HIS A 111 -3.39 7.59 -7.01
N GLU A 112 -3.89 8.65 -6.38
CA GLU A 112 -3.53 10.03 -6.73
C GLU A 112 -2.04 10.31 -6.52
N LEU A 113 -1.43 9.79 -5.46
CA LEU A 113 0.02 9.93 -5.21
C LEU A 113 0.86 9.22 -6.27
N LEU A 114 0.37 8.08 -6.76
CA LEU A 114 1.00 7.28 -7.82
C LEU A 114 0.71 7.81 -9.23
N SER A 115 -0.12 8.85 -9.39
CA SER A 115 -0.32 9.54 -10.67
C SER A 115 0.82 10.50 -11.02
N ASP A 116 1.76 10.73 -10.09
CA ASP A 116 2.98 11.50 -10.33
C ASP A 116 3.88 10.81 -11.38
N SER A 117 4.52 11.60 -12.25
CA SER A 117 5.40 11.13 -13.32
C SER A 117 6.58 10.26 -12.87
N ARG A 118 6.94 10.28 -11.59
CA ARG A 118 7.96 9.41 -10.98
C ARG A 118 7.52 7.94 -10.89
N PHE A 119 6.24 7.65 -11.09
CA PHE A 119 5.69 6.30 -11.07
C PHE A 119 5.28 5.88 -12.47
N GLN A 120 5.67 4.66 -12.85
CA GLN A 120 5.34 4.07 -14.14
C GLN A 120 4.65 2.72 -13.95
N THR A 121 3.95 2.27 -14.99
CA THR A 121 3.33 0.93 -15.02
C THR A 121 2.44 0.64 -13.80
N VAL A 122 1.69 1.63 -13.30
CA VAL A 122 0.83 1.49 -12.11
C VAL A 122 -0.32 0.53 -12.40
N ARG A 123 -0.38 -0.60 -11.70
CA ARG A 123 -1.38 -1.65 -11.90
C ARG A 123 -2.04 -2.07 -10.60
N TRP A 124 -3.36 -2.01 -10.57
CA TRP A 124 -4.16 -2.35 -9.40
C TRP A 124 -4.83 -3.72 -9.51
N TYR A 125 -4.71 -4.51 -8.44
CA TYR A 125 -5.20 -5.88 -8.35
C TYR A 125 -6.14 -6.05 -7.15
N ALA A 126 -7.16 -6.89 -7.32
CA ALA A 126 -7.83 -7.51 -6.19
C ALA A 126 -6.95 -8.62 -5.64
N GLN A 127 -7.01 -8.88 -4.33
CA GLN A 127 -6.20 -9.91 -3.69
C GLN A 127 -6.26 -11.27 -4.41
N ARG A 128 -7.47 -11.74 -4.73
CA ARG A 128 -7.67 -13.01 -5.45
C ARG A 128 -6.92 -13.03 -6.80
N ASP A 129 -6.96 -11.94 -7.54
CA ASP A 129 -6.33 -11.88 -8.86
C ASP A 129 -4.81 -11.77 -8.73
N PHE A 130 -4.30 -11.13 -7.66
CA PHE A 130 -2.88 -11.14 -7.33
C PHE A 130 -2.39 -12.55 -6.98
N ASP A 131 -3.12 -13.27 -6.12
CA ASP A 131 -2.78 -14.63 -5.68
C ASP A 131 -2.81 -15.65 -6.83
N GLN A 132 -3.73 -15.49 -7.79
CA GLN A 132 -3.87 -16.38 -8.95
C GLN A 132 -2.85 -16.09 -10.07
N ASN A 133 -2.46 -14.83 -10.25
CA ASN A 133 -1.53 -14.42 -11.31
C ASN A 133 -0.06 -14.38 -10.86
N ALA A 134 0.23 -14.65 -9.58
CA ALA A 134 1.61 -14.69 -9.06
C ALA A 134 2.54 -15.67 -9.81
N THR A 135 1.96 -16.64 -10.53
CA THR A 135 2.70 -17.64 -11.34
C THR A 135 2.70 -17.38 -12.85
N GLU A 136 1.83 -16.52 -13.38
CA GLU A 136 1.81 -16.19 -14.80
C GLU A 136 2.64 -14.94 -15.04
N LYS A 137 3.78 -15.11 -15.72
CA LYS A 137 4.68 -14.02 -16.18
C LYS A 137 3.87 -12.78 -16.54
N TRP A 138 3.92 -11.81 -15.63
CA TRP A 138 3.45 -10.43 -15.69
C TRP A 138 2.98 -10.02 -17.09
N ALA A 139 1.72 -10.31 -17.41
CA ALA A 139 1.17 -10.03 -18.73
C ALA A 139 1.35 -8.53 -19.04
N ALA A 140 1.89 -8.24 -20.23
CA ALA A 140 2.09 -6.88 -20.71
C ALA A 140 0.76 -6.12 -20.71
N SER A 141 0.79 -4.84 -20.31
CA SER A 141 -0.36 -3.94 -20.47
C SER A 141 -0.73 -3.83 -21.96
N PRO A 142 -2.03 -3.66 -22.28
CA PRO A 142 -2.51 -3.53 -23.66
C PRO A 142 -1.89 -2.36 -24.41
#